data_AF-A0A6B2LID5-F1
#
_entry.id   AF-A0A6B2LID5-F1
#
_cell.length_a   1.000
_cell.length_b   1.000
_cell.length_c   1.000
_cell.angle_alpha   90.00
_cell.angle_beta   90.00
_cell.angle_gamma   90.00
#
_symmetry.space_group_name_H-M   'P 1'
#
loop_
_entity.id
_entity.type
_entity.pdbx_description
1 polymer ?
#
loop_
_entity_poly.entity_id
_entity_poly.type
_entity_poly.pdbx_seq_one_letter_code
_entity_poly.pdbx_strand_id
1 'polypeptide(L)'
;MTRALPEDSSRIHPFNCTPTGRSPQKPTDARDLLPADIDIIMAMGDSLTAGFGADSTHLFNLFVDYRGSSFSVGGAKSIDECSTLANILQVYNRNITGYSTGAGEAEEKAKLNVAVTGSRSRDLLKQVHVLRDRLQAYDMKQWKMLTIFIGSNDLCGSCFDPLNSAEHFVANLELALDAVKMQIPFVFVSVIAPPDISILKLVCVGGVGFLSLGVD
;
A
#
# COMPACT_ATOMS: atom_id res chain seq x y z
N MET A 1 35.12 -9.82 -9.72
CA MET A 1 34.46 -11.08 -9.31
C MET A 1 33.03 -10.76 -8.93
N THR A 2 32.16 -10.77 -9.91
CA THR A 2 30.72 -10.53 -9.78
C THR A 2 30.10 -11.78 -9.18
N ARG A 3 29.68 -11.71 -7.92
CA ARG A 3 28.90 -12.78 -7.30
C ARG A 3 27.49 -12.67 -7.89
N ALA A 4 27.17 -13.54 -8.86
CA ALA A 4 25.81 -13.70 -9.33
C ALA A 4 24.92 -14.03 -8.13
N LEU A 5 23.87 -13.24 -7.93
CA LEU A 5 22.78 -13.62 -7.03
C LEU A 5 22.12 -14.85 -7.66
N PRO A 6 21.98 -15.98 -6.95
CA PRO A 6 21.22 -17.10 -7.48
C PRO A 6 19.76 -16.64 -7.60
N GLU A 7 19.27 -16.49 -8.82
CA GLU A 7 17.85 -16.41 -9.11
C GLU A 7 17.21 -17.76 -8.77
N ASP A 8 16.59 -17.82 -7.59
CA ASP A 8 15.53 -18.79 -7.33
C ASP A 8 14.23 -18.01 -7.17
N SER A 9 13.70 -17.53 -8.30
CA SER A 9 12.39 -16.88 -8.39
C SER A 9 11.23 -17.86 -8.20
N SER A 10 11.50 -19.11 -7.80
CA SER A 10 10.50 -20.19 -7.68
C SER A 10 10.15 -20.56 -6.23
N ARG A 11 10.80 -19.98 -5.22
CA ARG A 11 10.49 -20.28 -3.82
C ARG A 11 9.77 -19.13 -3.14
N ILE A 12 8.43 -19.14 -3.20
CA ILE A 12 7.65 -18.50 -2.15
C ILE A 12 7.96 -19.27 -0.87
N HIS A 13 8.61 -18.61 0.09
CA HIS A 13 8.90 -19.22 1.37
C HIS A 13 7.60 -19.39 2.16
N PRO A 14 7.32 -20.58 2.72
CA PRO A 14 6.09 -20.81 3.46
C PRO A 14 6.03 -19.90 4.69
N PHE A 15 4.87 -19.28 4.91
CA PHE A 15 4.64 -18.43 6.07
C PHE A 15 4.44 -19.29 7.33
N ASN A 16 5.56 -19.60 8.01
CA ASN A 16 5.60 -20.57 9.12
C ASN A 16 5.38 -19.95 10.51
N CYS A 17 4.82 -18.74 10.60
CA CYS A 17 4.53 -18.14 11.90
C CYS A 17 3.33 -18.84 12.55
N THR A 18 3.48 -19.26 13.81
CA THR A 18 2.36 -19.82 14.58
C THR A 18 1.34 -18.72 14.86
N PRO A 19 0.06 -18.88 14.42
CA PRO A 19 -0.95 -17.87 14.66
C PRO A 19 -1.19 -17.69 16.17
N THR A 20 -1.10 -16.46 16.65
CA THR A 20 -1.57 -16.09 17.98
C THR A 20 -3.05 -15.76 17.93
N GLY A 21 -3.79 -16.10 18.99
CA GLY A 21 -5.19 -15.70 19.13
C GLY A 21 -5.36 -14.20 19.38
N ARG A 22 -6.62 -13.75 19.43
CA ARG A 22 -6.97 -12.38 19.83
C ARG A 22 -6.55 -12.09 21.26
N SER A 23 -6.37 -10.81 21.56
CA SER A 23 -6.21 -10.34 22.93
C SER A 23 -7.42 -10.75 23.79
N PRO A 24 -7.23 -11.15 25.06
CA PRO A 24 -8.33 -11.54 25.96
C PRO A 24 -9.38 -10.44 26.15
N GLN A 25 -8.96 -9.18 26.07
CA GLN A 25 -9.81 -8.00 26.05
C GLN A 25 -9.48 -7.16 24.83
N LYS A 26 -10.47 -6.46 24.30
CA LYS A 26 -10.25 -5.57 23.15
C LYS A 26 -9.28 -4.46 23.52
N PRO A 27 -8.14 -4.30 22.81
CA PRO A 27 -7.21 -3.23 23.09
C PRO A 27 -7.86 -1.86 22.92
N THR A 28 -7.48 -0.89 23.76
CA THR A 28 -7.87 0.53 23.62
C THR A 28 -6.71 1.39 23.13
N ASP A 29 -5.49 0.87 23.21
CA ASP A 29 -4.26 1.50 22.75
C ASP A 29 -3.59 0.62 21.68
N ALA A 30 -3.01 1.27 20.67
CA ALA A 30 -2.39 0.57 19.55
C ALA A 30 -1.10 -0.18 19.95
N ARG A 31 -0.49 0.15 21.09
CA ARG A 31 0.70 -0.55 21.64
C ARG A 31 0.39 -1.95 22.15
N ASP A 32 -0.86 -2.20 22.52
CA ASP A 32 -1.32 -3.50 23.04
C ASP A 32 -1.95 -4.36 21.94
N LEU A 33 -1.91 -3.90 20.69
CA LEU A 33 -2.58 -4.54 19.56
C LEU A 33 -1.81 -5.77 19.09
N LEU A 34 -2.48 -6.93 19.04
CA LEU A 34 -1.96 -8.12 18.38
C LEU A 34 -2.44 -8.20 16.92
N PRO A 35 -1.73 -8.92 16.04
CA PRO A 35 -2.15 -9.09 14.65
C PRO A 35 -3.59 -9.64 14.51
N ALA A 36 -4.01 -10.53 15.42
CA ALA A 36 -5.36 -11.09 15.43
C ALA A 36 -6.46 -10.08 15.84
N ASP A 37 -6.10 -8.97 16.47
CA ASP A 37 -7.05 -7.92 16.88
C ASP A 37 -7.42 -6.98 15.73
N ILE A 38 -6.62 -6.96 14.65
CA ILE A 38 -6.92 -6.16 13.46
C ILE A 38 -8.10 -6.77 12.71
N ASP A 39 -9.17 -6.01 12.56
CA ASP A 39 -10.42 -6.42 11.91
C ASP A 39 -10.53 -5.92 10.46
N ILE A 40 -9.93 -4.77 10.17
CA ILE A 40 -10.08 -4.05 8.91
C ILE A 40 -8.70 -3.61 8.42
N ILE A 41 -8.38 -3.88 7.16
CA ILE A 41 -7.17 -3.38 6.51
C ILE A 41 -7.52 -2.37 5.42
N MET A 42 -6.73 -1.31 5.31
CA MET A 42 -6.96 -0.22 4.38
C MET A 42 -5.66 0.45 3.95
N ALA A 43 -5.69 1.15 2.82
CA ALA A 43 -4.50 1.80 2.28
C ALA A 43 -4.80 3.13 1.58
N MET A 44 -3.88 4.07 1.73
CA MET A 44 -3.82 5.35 1.02
C MET A 44 -2.44 5.51 0.38
N GLY A 45 -2.36 6.14 -0.78
CA GLY A 45 -1.09 6.28 -1.47
C GLY A 45 -1.18 6.62 -2.95
N ASP A 46 -0.10 6.31 -3.66
CA ASP A 46 0.03 6.45 -5.10
C ASP A 46 -0.08 5.09 -5.84
N SER A 47 0.49 5.01 -7.05
CA SER A 47 0.48 3.84 -7.91
C SER A 47 1.13 2.60 -7.27
N LEU A 48 2.15 2.77 -6.41
CA LEU A 48 2.78 1.64 -5.72
C LEU A 48 1.80 0.98 -4.74
N THR A 49 1.02 1.79 -4.05
CA THR A 49 -0.02 1.32 -3.12
C THR A 49 -1.23 0.74 -3.85
N ALA A 50 -1.55 1.27 -5.03
CA ALA A 50 -2.62 0.74 -5.88
C ALA A 50 -2.29 -0.61 -6.55
N GLY A 51 -1.02 -1.04 -6.52
CA GLY A 51 -0.59 -2.27 -7.22
C GLY A 51 -0.51 -2.08 -8.73
N PHE A 52 -0.11 -0.89 -9.20
CA PHE A 52 0.02 -0.56 -10.62
C PHE A 52 0.93 -1.57 -11.33
N GLY A 53 0.37 -2.29 -12.31
CA GLY A 53 1.08 -3.29 -13.10
C GLY A 53 1.46 -4.59 -12.36
N ALA A 54 1.05 -4.79 -11.10
CA ALA A 54 1.58 -5.85 -10.24
C ALA A 54 1.38 -7.28 -10.77
N ASP A 55 0.27 -7.54 -11.48
CA ASP A 55 -0.04 -8.85 -12.10
C ASP A 55 0.01 -8.78 -13.64
N SER A 56 0.65 -7.75 -14.21
CA SER A 56 0.72 -7.61 -15.66
C SER A 56 1.70 -8.60 -16.28
N THR A 57 1.23 -9.37 -17.26
CA THR A 57 2.06 -10.25 -18.11
C THR A 57 2.30 -9.68 -19.50
N HIS A 58 1.64 -8.56 -19.85
CA HIS A 58 1.66 -7.96 -21.18
C HIS A 58 1.65 -6.44 -21.12
N LEU A 59 2.34 -5.78 -22.05
CA LEU A 59 2.45 -4.32 -22.11
C LEU A 59 1.09 -3.60 -22.11
N PHE A 60 0.06 -4.18 -22.74
CA PHE A 60 -1.27 -3.59 -22.79
C PHE A 60 -1.95 -3.42 -21.43
N ASN A 61 -1.61 -4.28 -20.45
CA ASN A 61 -2.19 -4.22 -19.11
C ASN A 61 -1.24 -3.63 -18.06
N LEU A 62 -0.10 -3.08 -18.48
CA LEU A 62 0.86 -2.44 -17.58
C LEU A 62 0.24 -1.26 -16.83
N PHE A 63 -0.71 -0.56 -17.46
CA PHE A 63 -1.35 0.64 -16.91
C PHE A 63 -2.56 0.36 -16.02
N VAL A 64 -2.68 -0.86 -15.51
CA VAL A 64 -3.81 -1.31 -14.68
C VAL A 64 -3.40 -1.36 -13.21
N ASP A 65 -4.23 -0.81 -12.33
CA ASP A 65 -4.09 -0.95 -10.88
C ASP A 65 -4.57 -2.34 -10.44
N TYR A 66 -3.66 -3.28 -10.18
CA TYR A 66 -3.98 -4.61 -9.66
C TYR A 66 -4.10 -4.60 -8.15
N ARG A 67 -5.10 -3.88 -7.63
CA ARG A 67 -5.28 -3.67 -6.17
C ARG A 67 -5.38 -4.96 -5.39
N GLY A 68 -5.99 -5.99 -5.96
CA GLY A 68 -6.06 -7.35 -5.40
C GLY A 68 -4.71 -8.00 -5.08
N SER A 69 -3.64 -7.51 -5.73
CA SER A 69 -2.26 -7.97 -5.56
C SER A 69 -1.35 -6.88 -4.98
N SER A 70 -1.92 -5.77 -4.49
CA SER A 70 -1.18 -4.74 -3.77
C SER A 70 -0.54 -5.34 -2.51
N PHE A 71 0.75 -5.07 -2.30
CA PHE A 71 1.51 -5.61 -1.18
C PHE A 71 0.88 -5.28 0.19
N SER A 72 0.20 -4.14 0.33
CA SER A 72 -0.29 -3.63 1.61
C SER A 72 -1.73 -4.06 1.92
N VAL A 73 -2.56 -4.30 0.91
CA VAL A 73 -4.02 -4.47 1.11
C VAL A 73 -4.66 -5.44 0.11
N GLY A 74 -3.88 -6.04 -0.79
CA GLY A 74 -4.38 -7.02 -1.74
C GLY A 74 -4.66 -8.37 -1.08
N GLY A 75 -5.84 -8.95 -1.29
CA GLY A 75 -6.23 -10.26 -0.77
C GLY A 75 -6.91 -11.13 -1.82
N ALA A 76 -6.56 -10.95 -3.10
CA ALA A 76 -7.12 -11.74 -4.20
C ALA A 76 -6.59 -13.19 -4.26
N LYS A 77 -5.38 -13.42 -3.73
CA LYS A 77 -4.67 -14.71 -3.73
C LYS A 77 -4.44 -15.17 -2.30
N SER A 78 -4.07 -16.43 -2.08
CA SER A 78 -3.68 -16.93 -0.76
C SER A 78 -2.27 -16.48 -0.34
N ILE A 79 -1.91 -16.67 0.94
CA ILE A 79 -0.56 -16.36 1.45
C ILE A 79 0.54 -17.15 0.75
N ASP A 80 0.22 -18.36 0.27
CA ASP A 80 1.14 -19.27 -0.43
C ASP A 80 1.37 -18.87 -1.90
N GLU A 81 0.49 -18.03 -2.45
CA GLU A 81 0.60 -17.52 -3.82
C GLU A 81 1.11 -16.08 -3.88
N CYS A 82 0.73 -15.25 -2.90
CA CYS A 82 1.14 -13.87 -2.82
C CYS A 82 1.21 -13.39 -1.36
N SER A 83 2.40 -13.07 -0.88
CA SER A 83 2.61 -12.64 0.51
C SER A 83 2.35 -11.14 0.69
N THR A 84 1.08 -10.76 0.61
CA THR A 84 0.63 -9.41 0.98
C THR A 84 0.40 -9.30 2.49
N LEU A 85 0.40 -8.08 3.02
CA LEU A 85 0.07 -7.82 4.41
C LEU A 85 -1.35 -8.30 4.77
N ALA A 86 -2.33 -8.13 3.87
CA ALA A 86 -3.69 -8.64 4.09
C ALA A 86 -3.70 -10.18 4.21
N ASN A 87 -2.95 -10.88 3.36
CA ASN A 87 -2.84 -12.34 3.42
C ASN A 87 -2.12 -12.82 4.68
N ILE A 88 -1.11 -12.08 5.14
CA ILE A 88 -0.44 -12.36 6.42
C ILE A 88 -1.43 -12.20 7.56
N LEU A 89 -2.19 -11.10 7.62
CA LEU A 89 -3.17 -10.88 8.69
C LEU A 89 -4.29 -11.91 8.68
N GLN A 90 -4.70 -12.42 7.51
CA GLN A 90 -5.67 -13.52 7.41
C GLN A 90 -5.20 -14.80 8.11
N VAL A 91 -3.89 -15.02 8.29
CA VAL A 91 -3.36 -16.14 9.09
C VAL A 91 -3.72 -16.00 10.57
N TYR A 92 -3.74 -14.77 11.09
CA TYR A 92 -4.05 -14.45 12.49
C TYR A 92 -5.54 -14.18 12.74
N ASN A 93 -6.23 -13.56 11.77
CA ASN A 93 -7.66 -13.27 11.81
C ASN A 93 -8.31 -13.54 10.44
N ARG A 94 -8.98 -14.69 10.31
CA ARG A 94 -9.68 -15.10 9.09
C ARG A 94 -10.88 -14.22 8.72
N ASN A 95 -11.36 -13.38 9.64
CA ASN A 95 -12.51 -12.50 9.45
C ASN A 95 -12.11 -11.06 9.10
N ILE A 96 -10.83 -10.81 8.79
CA ILE A 96 -10.40 -9.48 8.38
C ILE A 96 -11.16 -9.03 7.11
N THR A 97 -11.46 -7.74 7.01
CA THR A 97 -12.18 -7.15 5.87
C THR A 97 -11.46 -5.92 5.33
N GLY A 98 -11.98 -5.32 4.26
CA GLY A 98 -11.43 -4.09 3.66
C GLY A 98 -10.33 -4.31 2.61
N TYR A 99 -9.77 -5.53 2.51
CA TYR A 99 -8.78 -5.88 1.51
C TYR A 99 -9.34 -5.89 0.08
N SER A 100 -8.52 -5.53 -0.90
CA SER A 100 -8.90 -5.52 -2.30
C SER A 100 -8.87 -6.92 -2.92
N THR A 101 -9.70 -7.20 -3.91
CA THR A 101 -9.81 -8.53 -4.54
C THR A 101 -9.65 -8.53 -6.06
N GLY A 102 -9.50 -7.38 -6.70
CA GLY A 102 -9.42 -7.31 -8.15
C GLY A 102 -8.64 -6.10 -8.68
N ALA A 103 -8.70 -5.93 -10.00
CA ALA A 103 -8.07 -4.83 -10.70
C ALA A 103 -9.03 -3.65 -10.91
N GLY A 104 -8.46 -2.45 -11.04
CA GLY A 104 -9.16 -1.18 -11.25
C GLY A 104 -9.63 -0.51 -9.96
N GLU A 105 -10.33 0.62 -10.12
CA GLU A 105 -10.75 1.49 -9.01
C GLU A 105 -12.16 1.21 -8.48
N ALA A 106 -12.90 0.35 -9.16
CA ALA A 106 -14.29 0.04 -8.83
C ALA A 106 -14.39 -0.45 -7.38
N GLU A 107 -15.23 0.23 -6.58
CA GLU A 107 -15.23 0.12 -5.12
C GLU A 107 -15.47 -1.31 -4.64
N GLU A 108 -16.26 -2.10 -5.37
CA GLU A 108 -16.54 -3.49 -5.04
C GLU A 108 -15.28 -4.37 -5.06
N LYS A 109 -14.27 -4.02 -5.87
CA LYS A 109 -12.97 -4.70 -5.98
C LYS A 109 -11.87 -4.00 -5.20
N ALA A 110 -11.84 -2.67 -5.22
CA ALA A 110 -10.83 -1.86 -4.54
C ALA A 110 -11.01 -1.86 -3.02
N LYS A 111 -12.26 -1.98 -2.53
CA LYS A 111 -12.62 -1.94 -1.10
C LYS A 111 -12.02 -0.70 -0.43
N LEU A 112 -11.18 -0.87 0.58
CA LEU A 112 -10.56 0.23 1.34
C LEU A 112 -9.14 0.58 0.86
N ASN A 113 -8.74 0.11 -0.32
CA ASN A 113 -7.61 0.68 -1.05
C ASN A 113 -8.09 1.91 -1.81
N VAL A 114 -7.84 3.10 -1.26
CA VAL A 114 -8.20 4.39 -1.86
C VAL A 114 -6.99 5.11 -2.46
N ALA A 115 -5.85 4.42 -2.61
CA ALA A 115 -4.69 4.95 -3.31
C ALA A 115 -5.05 5.31 -4.76
N VAL A 116 -4.41 6.33 -5.32
CA VAL A 116 -4.71 6.81 -6.68
C VAL A 116 -3.41 6.98 -7.45
N THR A 117 -3.30 6.27 -8.58
CA THR A 117 -2.14 6.36 -9.46
C THR A 117 -1.86 7.81 -9.86
N GLY A 118 -0.60 8.23 -9.74
CA GLY A 118 -0.16 9.61 -9.99
C GLY A 118 -0.37 10.60 -8.84
N SER A 119 -1.01 10.20 -7.73
CA SER A 119 -1.18 11.07 -6.56
C SER A 119 0.14 11.47 -5.92
N ARG A 120 0.13 12.66 -5.32
CA ARG A 120 1.21 13.23 -4.52
C ARG A 120 0.76 13.42 -3.07
N SER A 121 1.68 13.79 -2.19
CA SER A 121 1.40 14.03 -0.77
C SER A 121 0.21 14.99 -0.55
N ARG A 122 0.07 16.04 -1.38
CA ARG A 122 -1.04 17.02 -1.32
C ARG A 122 -2.43 16.41 -1.53
N ASP A 123 -2.51 15.22 -2.14
CA ASP A 123 -3.77 14.53 -2.41
C ASP A 123 -4.21 13.63 -1.23
N LEU A 124 -3.35 13.41 -0.23
CA LEU A 124 -3.64 12.52 0.91
C LEU A 124 -4.91 12.92 1.66
N LEU A 125 -5.12 14.21 1.93
CA LEU A 125 -6.30 14.66 2.67
C LEU A 125 -7.60 14.26 1.96
N LYS A 126 -7.62 14.32 0.62
CA LYS A 126 -8.75 13.84 -0.18
C LYS A 126 -8.96 12.34 0.00
N GLN A 127 -7.88 11.55 0.00
CA GLN A 127 -7.96 10.11 0.24
C GLN A 127 -8.48 9.78 1.66
N VAL A 128 -8.11 10.56 2.69
CA VAL A 128 -8.67 10.39 4.06
C VAL A 128 -10.19 10.52 4.05
N HIS A 129 -10.72 11.53 3.35
CA HIS A 129 -12.17 11.74 3.27
C HIS A 129 -12.89 10.61 2.53
N VAL A 130 -12.35 10.14 1.41
CA VAL A 130 -12.90 8.98 0.69
C VAL A 130 -12.88 7.73 1.58
N LEU A 131 -11.79 7.52 2.32
CA LEU A 131 -11.66 6.38 3.21
C LEU A 131 -12.68 6.44 4.37
N ARG A 132 -12.86 7.61 4.99
CA ARG A 132 -13.90 7.83 6.02
C ARG A 132 -15.30 7.51 5.48
N ASP A 133 -15.60 7.93 4.26
CA ASP A 133 -16.92 7.72 3.66
C ASP A 133 -17.17 6.23 3.40
N ARG A 134 -16.18 5.50 2.87
CA ARG A 134 -16.26 4.04 2.69
C ARG A 134 -16.36 3.29 4.01
N LEU A 135 -15.71 3.78 5.07
CA LEU A 135 -15.75 3.18 6.41
C LEU A 135 -17.14 3.22 7.06
N GLN A 136 -18.09 4.02 6.56
CA GLN A 136 -19.49 4.00 7.05
C GLN A 136 -20.18 2.64 6.85
N ALA A 137 -19.68 1.81 5.92
CA ALA A 137 -20.18 0.45 5.72
C ALA A 137 -19.61 -0.59 6.70
N TYR A 138 -18.74 -0.17 7.64
CA TYR A 138 -18.00 -1.03 8.57
C TYR A 138 -18.27 -0.63 10.03
N ASP A 139 -17.96 -1.52 10.99
CA ASP A 139 -18.05 -1.15 12.41
C ASP A 139 -16.88 -0.23 12.79
N MET A 140 -17.20 1.04 13.05
CA MET A 140 -16.22 2.04 13.45
C MET A 140 -15.50 1.70 14.77
N LYS A 141 -16.06 0.81 15.60
CA LYS A 141 -15.41 0.36 16.83
C LYS A 141 -14.30 -0.66 16.58
N GLN A 142 -14.25 -1.32 15.42
CA GLN A 142 -13.24 -2.33 15.09
C GLN A 142 -11.84 -1.74 14.87
N TRP A 143 -10.79 -2.51 15.18
CA TRP A 143 -9.42 -2.05 14.95
C TRP A 143 -9.07 -2.09 13.46
N LYS A 144 -8.52 -0.99 12.97
CA LYS A 144 -8.16 -0.77 11.57
C LYS A 144 -6.64 -0.65 11.44
N MET A 145 -6.06 -1.32 10.45
CA MET A 145 -4.69 -1.09 10.04
C MET A 145 -4.67 -0.28 8.74
N LEU A 146 -4.13 0.93 8.81
CA LEU A 146 -3.96 1.82 7.67
C LEU A 146 -2.50 1.83 7.22
N THR A 147 -2.24 1.50 5.97
CA THR A 147 -0.94 1.74 5.34
C THR A 147 -0.98 3.03 4.52
N ILE A 148 -0.04 3.94 4.77
CA ILE A 148 0.18 5.14 3.95
C ILE A 148 1.51 4.96 3.24
N PHE A 149 1.48 4.87 1.91
CA PHE A 149 2.69 4.84 1.10
C PHE A 149 2.54 5.73 -0.14
N ILE A 150 3.17 6.89 -0.06
CA ILE A 150 3.11 7.96 -1.04
C ILE A 150 4.43 8.71 -1.07
N GLY A 151 4.70 9.40 -2.18
CA GLY A 151 5.84 10.32 -2.31
C GLY A 151 6.70 10.06 -3.53
N SER A 152 6.45 8.97 -4.26
CA SER A 152 7.19 8.67 -5.48
C SER A 152 6.96 9.77 -6.54
N ASN A 153 5.71 10.24 -6.66
CA ASN A 153 5.36 11.32 -7.59
C ASN A 153 5.85 12.70 -7.12
N ASP A 154 5.93 12.94 -5.79
CA ASP A 154 6.56 14.13 -5.23
C ASP A 154 8.06 14.17 -5.60
N LEU A 155 8.78 13.07 -5.37
CA LEU A 155 10.20 12.94 -5.74
C LEU A 155 10.42 13.13 -7.25
N CYS A 156 9.64 12.48 -8.09
CA CYS A 156 9.71 12.63 -9.56
C CYS A 156 9.47 14.08 -10.02
N GLY A 157 8.60 14.81 -9.32
CA GLY A 157 8.26 16.20 -9.64
C GLY A 157 9.10 17.25 -8.89
N SER A 158 9.98 16.86 -7.96
CA SER A 158 10.69 17.76 -7.04
C SER A 158 11.58 18.78 -7.74
N CYS A 159 12.18 18.40 -8.88
CA CYS A 159 13.03 19.29 -9.67
C CYS A 159 12.26 20.42 -10.39
N PHE A 160 10.94 20.30 -10.52
CA PHE A 160 10.14 21.14 -11.43
C PHE A 160 9.00 21.89 -10.75
N ASP A 161 8.53 21.39 -9.60
CA ASP A 161 7.39 21.94 -8.88
C ASP A 161 7.76 22.13 -7.40
N PRO A 162 7.87 23.37 -6.90
CA PRO A 162 8.29 23.64 -5.52
C PRO A 162 7.29 23.11 -4.49
N LEU A 163 6.05 22.83 -4.89
CA LEU A 163 5.05 22.20 -4.02
C LEU A 163 5.36 20.73 -3.72
N ASN A 164 6.36 20.14 -4.37
CA ASN A 164 6.85 18.78 -4.12
C ASN A 164 8.14 18.75 -3.28
N SER A 165 8.48 19.84 -2.60
CA SER A 165 9.60 19.89 -1.66
C SER A 165 9.38 18.99 -0.44
N ALA A 166 10.48 18.69 0.28
CA ALA A 166 10.42 17.89 1.50
C ALA A 166 9.53 18.55 2.57
N GLU A 167 9.60 19.87 2.69
CA GLU A 167 8.80 20.66 3.62
C GLU A 167 7.30 20.53 3.33
N HIS A 168 6.91 20.64 2.06
CA HIS A 168 5.52 20.43 1.66
C HIS A 168 5.06 18.98 1.83
N PHE A 169 5.93 18.01 1.53
CA PHE A 169 5.64 16.59 1.77
C PHE A 169 5.32 16.32 3.25
N VAL A 170 6.16 16.80 4.17
CA VAL A 170 5.95 16.66 5.62
C VAL A 170 4.66 17.34 6.04
N ALA A 171 4.42 18.60 5.63
CA ALA A 171 3.22 19.33 6.00
C ALA A 171 1.92 18.64 5.51
N ASN A 172 1.93 18.10 4.29
CA ASN A 172 0.79 17.39 3.73
C ASN A 172 0.53 16.06 4.46
N LEU A 173 1.59 15.35 4.83
CA LEU A 173 1.50 14.11 5.58
C LEU A 173 0.98 14.35 7.01
N GLU A 174 1.48 15.37 7.70
CA GLU A 174 0.98 15.79 9.02
C GLU A 174 -0.51 16.13 8.96
N LEU A 175 -0.92 16.93 7.97
CA LEU A 175 -2.33 17.29 7.75
C LEU A 175 -3.21 16.06 7.54
N ALA A 176 -2.74 15.08 6.78
CA ALA A 176 -3.47 13.83 6.56
C ALA A 176 -3.53 12.96 7.83
N LEU A 177 -2.44 12.86 8.59
CA LEU A 177 -2.39 12.11 9.85
C LEU A 177 -3.29 12.72 10.91
N ASP A 178 -3.34 14.05 11.02
CA ASP A 178 -4.28 14.76 11.90
C ASP A 178 -5.73 14.47 11.50
N ALA A 179 -6.03 14.50 10.21
CA ALA A 179 -7.36 14.16 9.70
C ALA A 179 -7.74 12.70 10.01
N VAL A 180 -6.81 11.75 9.83
CA VAL A 180 -7.02 10.33 10.21
C VAL A 180 -7.32 10.22 11.70
N LYS A 181 -6.49 10.85 12.55
CA LYS A 181 -6.65 10.82 14.01
C LYS A 181 -7.99 11.37 14.47
N MET A 182 -8.48 12.44 13.82
CA MET A 182 -9.76 13.06 14.15
C MET A 182 -10.97 12.29 13.62
N GLN A 183 -10.87 11.66 12.44
CA GLN A 183 -12.02 11.14 11.71
C GLN A 183 -12.16 9.61 11.76
N ILE A 184 -11.08 8.89 12.09
CA ILE A 184 -11.04 7.42 12.04
C ILE A 184 -10.55 6.87 13.40
N PRO A 185 -11.45 6.41 14.28
CA PRO A 185 -11.08 5.85 15.58
C PRO A 185 -10.54 4.42 15.46
N PHE A 186 -9.82 3.96 16.50
CA PHE A 186 -9.22 2.62 16.59
C PHE A 186 -8.38 2.26 15.35
N VAL A 187 -7.42 3.12 15.03
CA VAL A 187 -6.55 2.96 13.86
C VAL A 187 -5.09 2.83 14.28
N PHE A 188 -4.42 1.81 13.76
CA PHE A 188 -2.96 1.71 13.73
C PHE A 188 -2.49 2.17 12.34
N VAL A 189 -1.62 3.17 12.30
CA VAL A 189 -1.13 3.76 11.05
C VAL A 189 0.33 3.34 10.81
N SER A 190 0.57 2.69 9.69
CA SER A 190 1.90 2.37 9.17
C SER A 190 2.25 3.33 8.04
N VAL A 191 3.21 4.22 8.28
CA VAL A 191 3.72 5.15 7.27
C VAL A 191 4.99 4.57 6.67
N ILE A 192 5.00 4.38 5.35
CA ILE A 192 6.16 3.87 4.61
C ILE A 192 6.87 5.05 3.95
N ALA A 193 8.18 5.16 4.18
CA ALA A 193 8.99 6.19 3.56
C ALA A 193 9.04 6.01 2.03
N PRO A 194 9.08 7.10 1.25
CA PRO A 194 9.33 7.03 -0.19
C PRO A 194 10.61 6.23 -0.49
N PRO A 195 10.64 5.46 -1.58
CA PRO A 195 11.81 4.66 -1.93
C PRO A 195 13.01 5.55 -2.27
N ASP A 196 14.22 5.07 -1.99
CA ASP A 196 15.44 5.71 -2.50
C ASP A 196 15.52 5.52 -4.02
N ILE A 197 15.19 6.56 -4.77
CA ILE A 197 15.21 6.55 -6.24
C ILE A 197 16.62 6.61 -6.83
N SER A 198 17.67 6.85 -6.03
CA SER A 198 19.04 6.89 -6.53
C SER A 198 19.49 5.54 -7.09
N ILE A 199 18.94 4.43 -6.56
CA ILE A 199 19.20 3.07 -7.02
C ILE A 199 18.83 2.87 -8.50
N LEU A 200 17.83 3.59 -9.01
CA LEU A 200 17.40 3.48 -10.40
C LEU A 200 18.50 3.88 -11.38
N LYS A 201 19.41 4.78 -10.98
CA LYS A 201 20.58 5.14 -11.78
C LYS A 201 21.51 3.95 -12.02
N LEU A 202 21.56 2.99 -11.09
CA LEU A 202 22.39 1.78 -11.24
C LEU A 202 21.78 0.78 -12.22
N VAL A 203 20.44 0.70 -12.27
CA VAL A 203 19.72 -0.17 -13.21
C VAL A 203 19.87 0.33 -14.64
N CYS A 204 19.87 1.65 -14.85
CA CYS A 204 20.09 2.26 -16.17
C CYS A 204 21.46 1.95 -16.79
N VAL A 205 22.47 1.59 -16.00
CA VAL A 205 23.84 1.34 -16.49
C VAL A 205 24.03 -0.13 -16.92
N GLY A 206 23.09 -1.03 -16.62
CA GLY A 206 23.23 -2.47 -16.87
C GLY A 206 22.16 -3.14 -17.74
N GLY A 207 21.15 -2.41 -18.23
CA GLY A 207 20.03 -2.98 -18.98
C GLY A 207 19.78 -2.24 -20.29
N VAL A 208 19.58 -2.99 -21.37
CA VAL A 208 19.14 -2.51 -22.69
C VAL A 208 18.00 -1.51 -22.52
N GLY A 209 18.18 -0.33 -23.11
CA GLY A 209 17.39 0.87 -22.84
C GLY A 209 15.88 0.65 -22.87
N PHE A 210 15.21 1.32 -21.94
CA PHE A 210 13.85 1.78 -22.20
C PHE A 210 13.86 2.48 -23.56
N LEU A 211 13.00 2.01 -24.47
CA LEU A 211 12.70 2.69 -25.72
C LEU A 211 12.28 4.13 -25.42
N SER A 212 13.24 5.04 -25.50
CA SER A 212 12.99 6.45 -25.70
C SER A 212 12.39 6.57 -27.10
N LEU A 213 11.07 6.57 -27.20
CA LEU A 213 10.39 7.15 -28.37
C LEU A 213 10.56 8.67 -28.28
N GLY A 214 11.77 9.12 -28.60
CA GLY A 214 11.98 10.49 -29.04
C GLY A 214 11.26 10.63 -30.37
N VAL A 215 10.27 11.50 -30.41
CA VAL A 215 9.73 12.04 -31.66
C VAL A 215 10.68 13.16 -32.03
N ASP A 216 11.51 12.93 -33.04
CA ASP A 216 12.19 13.99 -33.79
C ASP A 216 11.15 14.82 -34.57
#